data_AF-A0A345HBS4-F1
#
_entry.id   AF-A0A345HBS4-F1
#
_cell.length_a   1.000
_cell.length_b   1.000
_cell.length_c   1.000
_cell.angle_alpha   90.00
_cell.angle_beta   90.00
_cell.angle_gamma   90.00
#
_symmetry.space_group_name_H-M   'P 1'
#
loop_
_entity.id
_entity.type
_entity.pdbx_description
1 polymer ?
#
loop_
_entity_poly.entity_id
_entity_poly.type
_entity_poly.pdbx_seq_one_letter_code
_entity_poly.pdbx_strand_id
1 'polypeptide(L)'
;MRKYFILLVSFSLLGCLSKKEEEEGFVCEQENRVVKLEFENGQEYLKLNQPTELRTSFKNIKRAESSIYGIGIRMLGKKCGDNCFLCSVTVNEKSVVDGKYEIIVNYRVDDDKELKKCKFLIPVEE
;
A
#
# COMPACT_ATOMS: atom_id res chain seq x y z
N MET A 1 -13.27 42.86 51.84
CA MET A 1 -12.37 43.24 50.72
C MET A 1 -12.37 42.14 49.68
N ARG A 2 -12.48 42.52 48.40
CA ARG A 2 -12.49 41.76 47.13
C ARG A 2 -12.09 40.27 47.22
N LYS A 3 -13.02 39.32 46.96
CA LYS A 3 -13.34 38.70 45.64
C LYS A 3 -12.10 38.34 44.81
N TYR A 4 -11.77 37.06 44.69
CA TYR A 4 -11.39 36.42 43.41
C TYR A 4 -11.75 34.93 43.46
N PHE A 5 -12.80 34.59 42.73
CA PHE A 5 -13.24 33.24 42.39
C PHE A 5 -12.52 32.91 41.08
N ILE A 6 -11.47 32.07 41.10
CA ILE A 6 -10.78 31.67 39.86
C ILE A 6 -11.48 30.41 39.36
N LEU A 7 -12.39 30.63 38.41
CA LEU A 7 -13.07 29.61 37.62
C LEU A 7 -12.07 29.14 36.55
N LEU A 8 -11.49 27.95 36.75
CA LEU A 8 -10.54 27.36 35.81
C LEU A 8 -11.36 26.66 34.71
N VAL A 9 -11.69 27.43 33.68
CA VAL A 9 -12.32 26.92 32.45
C VAL A 9 -11.27 26.10 31.70
N SER A 10 -11.30 24.78 31.87
CA SER A 10 -10.54 23.86 31.02
C SER A 10 -11.21 23.79 29.65
N PHE A 11 -10.80 24.70 28.77
CA PHE A 11 -11.09 24.66 27.34
C PHE A 11 -10.23 23.54 26.74
N SER A 12 -10.64 22.29 26.88
CA SER A 12 -10.04 21.19 26.12
C SER A 12 -10.48 21.37 24.67
N LEU A 13 -9.62 22.08 23.94
CA LEU A 13 -9.66 22.28 22.50
C LEU A 13 -9.99 20.98 21.80
N LEU A 14 -10.98 21.07 20.92
CA LEU A 14 -11.26 20.12 19.85
C LEU A 14 -9.95 19.78 19.13
N GLY A 15 -9.36 18.65 19.48
CA GLY A 15 -8.57 17.86 18.56
C GLY A 15 -9.50 16.90 17.86
N CYS A 16 -10.42 17.42 17.04
CA CYS A 16 -10.97 16.62 15.94
C CYS A 16 -9.75 16.27 15.09
N LEU A 17 -9.12 15.12 15.35
CA LEU A 17 -8.34 14.44 14.32
C LEU A 17 -9.36 14.01 13.28
N SER A 18 -9.77 14.95 12.44
CA SER A 18 -10.07 14.65 11.06
C SER A 18 -8.80 14.00 10.53
N LYS A 19 -8.75 12.66 10.58
CA LYS A 19 -7.89 11.90 9.69
C LYS A 19 -8.26 12.42 8.31
N LYS A 20 -7.36 13.21 7.77
CA LYS A 20 -7.30 13.52 6.36
C LYS A 20 -7.18 12.14 5.71
N GLU A 21 -8.28 11.63 5.16
CA GLU A 21 -8.20 10.58 4.14
C GLU A 21 -7.52 11.26 2.95
N GLU A 22 -6.18 11.28 2.98
CA GLU A 22 -5.42 11.53 1.78
C GLU A 22 -5.59 10.30 0.88
N GLU A 23 -6.01 10.54 -0.35
CA GLU A 23 -6.06 9.56 -1.44
C GLU A 23 -4.65 8.95 -1.62
N GLU A 24 -4.32 7.85 -0.96
CA GLU A 24 -2.94 7.34 -0.95
C GLU A 24 -2.80 5.88 -1.37
N GLY A 25 -3.23 5.55 -2.60
CA GLY A 25 -2.83 4.31 -3.27
C GLY A 25 -3.03 3.02 -2.46
N PHE A 26 -2.33 1.95 -2.85
CA PHE A 26 -2.47 0.63 -2.24
C PHE A 26 -1.39 0.44 -1.17
N VAL A 27 -1.68 0.79 0.08
CA VAL A 27 -0.72 0.75 1.20
C VAL A 27 -1.07 -0.36 2.20
N CYS A 28 -0.06 -1.11 2.62
CA CYS A 28 -0.12 -2.12 3.68
C CYS A 28 0.93 -1.80 4.75
N GLU A 29 0.47 -1.49 5.96
CA GLU A 29 1.33 -1.18 7.10
C GLU A 29 1.25 -2.29 8.16
N GLN A 30 2.40 -2.73 8.65
CA GLN A 30 2.51 -3.67 9.77
C GLN A 30 3.64 -3.21 10.69
N GLU A 31 3.28 -2.72 11.88
CA GLU A 31 4.20 -2.07 12.82
C GLU A 31 4.91 -0.87 12.15
N ASN A 32 6.23 -0.89 12.03
CA ASN A 32 7.03 0.14 11.36
C ASN A 32 7.33 -0.19 9.89
N ARG A 33 6.76 -1.26 9.33
CA ARG A 33 7.04 -1.78 7.99
C ARG A 33 5.92 -1.39 7.04
N VAL A 34 6.28 -0.90 5.85
CA VAL A 34 5.30 -0.43 4.86
C VAL A 34 5.60 -1.03 3.50
N VAL A 35 4.56 -1.59 2.86
CA VAL A 35 4.54 -1.94 1.44
C VAL A 35 3.53 -1.02 0.76
N LYS A 36 3.98 -0.28 -0.25
CA LYS A 36 3.13 0.60 -1.05
C LYS A 36 3.14 0.12 -2.51
N LEU A 37 1.97 0.04 -3.12
CA LEU A 37 1.79 -0.26 -4.53
C LEU A 37 1.17 0.94 -5.25
N GLU A 38 1.80 1.33 -6.35
CA GLU A 38 1.49 2.53 -7.14
C GLU A 38 1.49 2.20 -8.63
N PHE A 39 0.61 2.85 -9.39
CA PHE A 39 0.62 2.79 -10.85
C PHE A 39 1.62 3.80 -11.41
N GLU A 40 2.50 3.37 -12.31
CA GLU A 40 3.52 4.26 -12.86
C GLU A 40 2.93 5.38 -13.75
N ASN A 41 1.72 5.20 -14.26
CA ASN A 41 1.02 6.17 -15.10
C ASN A 41 -0.03 7.01 -14.34
N GLY A 42 -0.12 6.86 -13.02
CA GLY A 42 -1.04 7.63 -12.17
C GLY A 42 -2.53 7.22 -12.25
N GLN A 43 -2.86 6.11 -12.91
CA GLN A 43 -4.22 5.55 -12.83
C GLN A 43 -4.45 4.80 -11.52
N GLU A 44 -5.68 4.36 -11.25
CA GLU A 44 -6.03 3.70 -9.98
C GLU A 44 -6.60 2.28 -10.14
N TYR A 45 -6.67 1.78 -11.38
CA TYR A 45 -7.27 0.50 -11.73
C TYR A 45 -6.47 -0.22 -12.83
N LEU A 46 -6.67 -1.52 -12.96
CA LEU A 46 -6.14 -2.34 -14.05
C LEU A 46 -7.16 -2.40 -15.18
N LYS A 47 -6.70 -2.46 -16.43
CA LYS A 47 -7.57 -2.73 -17.58
C LYS A 47 -7.44 -4.19 -18.01
N LEU A 48 -8.57 -4.82 -18.35
CA LEU A 48 -8.56 -6.19 -18.86
C LEU A 48 -7.68 -6.32 -20.10
N ASN A 49 -6.88 -7.39 -20.13
CA ASN A 49 -6.00 -7.78 -21.23
C ASN A 49 -5.00 -6.69 -21.67
N GLN A 50 -4.75 -5.68 -20.83
CA GLN A 50 -3.79 -4.60 -21.10
C GLN A 50 -2.66 -4.63 -20.07
N PRO A 51 -1.38 -4.56 -20.49
CA PRO A 51 -0.27 -4.47 -19.56
C PRO A 51 -0.29 -3.11 -18.84
N THR A 52 -0.21 -3.17 -17.52
CA THR A 52 -0.11 -1.99 -16.66
C THR A 52 1.16 -2.07 -15.83
N GLU A 53 1.96 -1.01 -15.81
CA GLU A 53 3.18 -0.95 -14.98
C GLU A 53 2.84 -0.51 -13.56
N LEU A 54 3.29 -1.30 -12.59
CA LEU A 54 3.16 -1.05 -11.16
C LEU A 54 4.53 -0.96 -10.51
N ARG A 55 4.64 -0.08 -9.52
CA ARG A 55 5.75 0.00 -8.59
C ARG A 55 5.31 -0.48 -7.24
N THR A 56 6.06 -1.41 -6.66
CA THR A 56 5.93 -1.80 -5.26
C THR A 56 7.13 -1.29 -4.50
N SER A 57 6.92 -0.39 -3.55
CA SER A 57 7.95 0.26 -2.74
C SER A 57 7.93 -0.29 -1.31
N PHE A 58 9.13 -0.41 -0.72
CA PHE A 58 9.33 -1.00 0.60
C PHE A 58 9.96 0.01 1.57
N LYS A 59 9.40 0.14 2.77
CA LYS A 59 9.99 0.91 3.89
C LYS A 59 10.22 -0.03 5.07
N ASN A 60 11.45 0.00 5.61
CA ASN A 60 11.90 -0.88 6.70
C ASN A 60 11.72 -2.38 6.40
N ILE A 61 11.81 -2.76 5.12
CA ILE A 61 11.75 -4.14 4.63
C ILE A 61 12.87 -4.34 3.62
N LYS A 62 13.61 -5.45 3.73
CA LYS A 62 14.61 -5.83 2.73
C LYS A 62 13.92 -6.38 1.48
N ARG A 63 14.01 -5.66 0.37
CA ARG A 63 13.48 -6.09 -0.93
C ARG A 63 14.00 -7.48 -1.34
N ALA A 64 15.28 -7.77 -1.07
CA ALA A 64 15.90 -9.06 -1.42
C ALA A 64 15.22 -10.27 -0.74
N GLU A 65 14.51 -10.04 0.35
CA GLU A 65 13.77 -11.06 1.11
C GLU A 65 12.25 -10.95 0.91
N SER A 66 11.85 -10.22 -0.14
CA SER A 66 10.47 -9.97 -0.51
C SER A 66 10.13 -10.60 -1.85
N SER A 67 8.85 -10.82 -2.08
CA SER A 67 8.34 -11.35 -3.35
C SER A 67 6.93 -10.87 -3.62
N ILE A 68 6.60 -10.71 -4.90
CA ILE A 68 5.29 -10.28 -5.40
C ILE A 68 4.70 -11.38 -6.28
N TYR A 69 3.41 -11.67 -6.11
CA TYR A 69 2.70 -12.74 -6.79
C TYR A 69 1.32 -12.30 -7.26
N GLY A 70 0.95 -12.84 -8.42
CA GLY A 70 -0.35 -12.66 -9.06
C GLY A 70 -0.29 -13.24 -10.48
N ILE A 71 -1.43 -13.69 -11.00
CA ILE A 71 -1.53 -14.22 -12.37
C ILE A 71 -1.22 -13.09 -13.36
N GLY A 72 -0.26 -13.27 -14.26
CA GLY A 72 0.08 -12.25 -15.27
C GLY A 72 1.03 -11.15 -14.79
N ILE A 73 1.60 -11.26 -13.58
CA ILE A 73 2.69 -10.39 -13.14
C ILE A 73 4.00 -10.80 -13.80
N ARG A 74 4.71 -9.82 -14.36
CA ARG A 74 6.07 -9.97 -14.90
C ARG A 74 6.98 -8.90 -14.32
N MET A 75 8.10 -9.31 -13.72
CA MET A 75 9.13 -8.37 -13.25
C MET A 75 9.76 -7.62 -14.42
N LEU A 76 9.86 -6.31 -14.30
CA LEU A 76 10.56 -5.45 -15.25
C LEU A 76 12.02 -5.34 -14.79
N GLY A 77 12.97 -5.58 -15.70
CA GLY A 77 14.41 -5.41 -15.45
C GLY A 77 14.86 -3.95 -15.34
N LYS A 78 13.92 -3.00 -15.14
CA LYS A 78 14.18 -1.57 -15.01
C LYS A 78 14.70 -1.28 -13.59
N LYS A 79 15.63 -0.32 -13.46
CA LYS A 79 16.10 0.14 -12.15
C LYS A 79 15.07 1.09 -11.52
N CYS A 80 14.56 0.77 -10.33
CA CYS A 80 13.75 1.69 -9.52
C CYS A 80 14.40 2.08 -8.17
N GLY A 81 15.63 1.61 -7.93
CA GLY A 81 16.31 1.69 -6.63
C GLY A 81 16.38 0.32 -5.94
N ASP A 82 16.97 0.27 -4.75
CA ASP A 82 17.20 -0.99 -4.04
C ASP A 82 15.99 -1.50 -3.26
N ASN A 83 15.00 -0.63 -3.02
CA ASN A 83 13.85 -0.88 -2.15
C ASN A 83 12.52 -0.92 -2.91
N CYS A 84 12.51 -1.44 -4.15
CA CYS A 84 11.29 -1.55 -4.94
C CYS A 84 11.31 -2.68 -5.97
N PHE A 85 10.12 -3.09 -6.37
CA PHE A 85 9.89 -3.89 -7.56
C PHE A 85 9.18 -3.02 -8.61
N LEU A 86 9.62 -3.12 -9.87
CA LEU A 86 8.82 -2.74 -11.01
C LEU A 86 8.30 -4.00 -11.68
N CYS A 87 6.99 -4.04 -11.93
CA CYS A 87 6.36 -5.14 -12.65
C CYS A 87 5.36 -4.61 -13.68
N SER A 88 5.14 -5.39 -14.72
CA SER A 88 3.98 -5.25 -15.61
C SER A 88 2.97 -6.31 -15.19
N VAL A 89 1.70 -5.92 -15.10
CA VAL A 89 0.59 -6.81 -14.80
C VAL A 89 -0.37 -6.82 -15.98
N THR A 90 -0.68 -8.00 -16.50
CA THR A 90 -1.72 -8.20 -17.51
C THR A 90 -2.76 -9.15 -16.92
N VAL A 91 -3.93 -8.61 -16.58
CA VAL A 91 -5.02 -9.36 -15.99
C VAL A 91 -5.97 -9.87 -17.07
N ASN A 92 -6.51 -11.07 -16.88
CA ASN A 92 -7.57 -11.62 -17.71
C ASN A 92 -8.81 -11.92 -16.85
N GLU A 93 -9.95 -12.15 -17.49
CA GLU A 93 -11.24 -12.39 -16.81
C GLU A 93 -11.15 -13.50 -15.75
N LYS A 94 -10.39 -14.57 -16.00
CA LYS A 94 -10.24 -15.71 -15.08
C LYS A 94 -9.50 -15.36 -13.79
N SER A 95 -8.72 -14.28 -13.81
CA SER A 95 -7.95 -13.81 -12.65
C SER A 95 -8.68 -12.74 -11.83
N VAL A 96 -9.87 -12.32 -12.27
CA VAL A 96 -10.68 -11.29 -11.62
C VAL A 96 -11.83 -11.94 -10.85
N VAL A 97 -12.03 -11.51 -9.60
CA VAL A 97 -13.14 -11.93 -8.75
C VAL A 97 -13.82 -10.66 -8.23
N ASP A 98 -15.13 -10.54 -8.44
CA ASP A 98 -15.93 -9.37 -8.02
C ASP A 98 -15.33 -8.03 -8.47
N GLY A 99 -14.87 -7.96 -9.72
CA GLY A 99 -14.28 -6.76 -10.32
C GLY A 99 -12.90 -6.38 -9.76
N LYS A 100 -12.25 -7.30 -9.02
CA LYS A 100 -10.94 -7.05 -8.39
C LYS A 100 -9.94 -8.14 -8.72
N TYR A 101 -8.68 -7.73 -8.77
CA TYR A 101 -7.52 -8.60 -8.94
C TYR A 101 -6.67 -8.58 -7.67
N GLU A 102 -6.30 -9.76 -7.15
CA GLU A 102 -5.49 -9.89 -5.94
C GLU A 102 -3.99 -9.89 -6.29
N ILE A 103 -3.24 -8.94 -5.73
CA ILE A 103 -1.78 -8.97 -5.66
C ILE A 103 -1.36 -9.32 -4.24
N ILE A 104 -0.46 -10.28 -4.12
CA ILE A 104 0.13 -10.68 -2.85
C ILE A 104 1.59 -10.27 -2.82
N VAL A 105 1.99 -9.54 -1.79
CA VAL A 105 3.40 -9.25 -1.49
C VAL A 105 3.75 -9.94 -0.18
N ASN A 106 4.75 -10.82 -0.22
CA ASN A 106 5.31 -11.44 0.98
C ASN A 106 6.68 -10.84 1.28
N TYR A 107 7.05 -10.77 2.56
CA TYR A 107 8.39 -10.38 2.99
C TYR A 107 8.75 -11.06 4.30
N ARG A 108 10.05 -11.20 4.55
CA ARG A 108 10.56 -11.75 5.81
C ARG A 108 10.94 -10.64 6.78
N VAL A 109 10.77 -10.94 8.07
CA VAL A 109 11.31 -10.14 9.17
C VAL A 109 12.60 -10.79 9.64
N ASP A 110 13.70 -10.03 9.61
CA ASP A 110 15.06 -10.51 9.89
C ASP A 110 15.19 -11.25 11.22
N ASP A 111 14.52 -10.76 12.26
CA ASP A 111 14.71 -11.26 13.62
C ASP A 111 14.03 -12.62 13.87
N ASP A 112 12.87 -12.86 13.24
CA ASP A 112 12.03 -14.03 13.53
C ASP A 112 11.89 -15.02 12.37
N LYS A 113 12.47 -14.73 11.20
CA LYS A 113 12.24 -15.46 9.93
C LYS A 113 10.76 -15.60 9.57
N GLU A 114 9.88 -14.83 10.22
CA GLU A 114 8.45 -14.88 10.00
C GLU A 114 8.13 -14.33 8.61
N LEU A 115 7.28 -15.03 7.87
CA LEU A 115 6.78 -14.57 6.58
C LEU A 115 5.53 -13.71 6.80
N LYS A 116 5.68 -12.40 6.60
CA LYS A 116 4.56 -11.47 6.58
C LYS A 116 3.97 -11.40 5.18
N LYS A 117 2.67 -11.09 5.11
CA LYS A 117 1.90 -11.01 3.87
C LYS A 117 1.10 -9.71 3.83
N CYS A 118 1.15 -9.04 2.69
CA CYS A 118 0.26 -7.95 2.29
C CYS A 118 -0.59 -8.40 1.10
N LYS A 119 -1.89 -8.14 1.17
CA LYS A 119 -2.85 -8.42 0.09
C LYS A 119 -3.42 -7.11 -0.41
N PHE A 120 -3.38 -6.91 -1.72
CA PHE A 120 -3.94 -5.74 -2.38
C PHE A 120 -5.02 -6.21 -3.35
N LEU A 121 -6.23 -5.67 -3.18
CA LEU A 121 -7.35 -5.92 -4.08
C LEU A 121 -7.50 -4.72 -5.00
N ILE A 122 -7.00 -4.86 -6.23
CA ILE A 122 -6.94 -3.77 -7.20
C ILE A 122 -8.18 -3.83 -8.08
N PRO A 123 -8.93 -2.73 -8.27
CA PRO A 123 -10.08 -2.70 -9.16
C PRO A 123 -9.66 -2.95 -10.60
N VAL A 124 -10.52 -3.63 -11.35
CA VAL A 124 -10.33 -3.92 -12.78
C VAL A 124 -11.50 -3.35 -13.57
N GLU A 125 -11.18 -2.59 -14.61
CA GLU A 125 -12.13 -2.10 -15.61
C GLU A 125 -12.02 -2.91 -16.91
N GLU A 126 -13.16 -3.05 -17.59
CA GLU A 126 -13.28 -3.74 -18.89
C GLU A 126 -12.68 -2.93 -20.05
#